data_AF-A0A5C8SHH5-F1
#
_entry.id   AF-A0A5C8SHH5-F1
#
_cell.length_a   1.000
_cell.length_b   1.000
_cell.length_c   1.000
_cell.angle_alpha   90.00
_cell.angle_beta   90.00
_cell.angle_gamma   90.00
#
_symmetry.space_group_name_H-M   'P 1'
#
loop_
_entity.id
_entity.type
_entity.pdbx_description
1 polymer ?
#
loop_
_entity_poly.entity_id
_entity_poly.type
_entity_poly.pdbx_seq_one_letter_code
_entity_poly.pdbx_strand_id
1 'polypeptide(L)'
;MVLSEKVLTALKAAFDDRDRLAAGWVPPAELWVHAPVLHRWFQGPDPVSGTMAIFGLSDGVKRRSDPVVAMETGPGGIGWARTLSGWHRLAMAKDEAHASGRHLVPAEAREIEIAARRAGYKAPCHSLQPSGPLVLDSVWEKVARHFETTSEDAETAIAVFYARLRDVGLKEARMMVGGWMAAREFDLEIV
;
A
#
# COMPACT_ATOMS: atom_id res chain seq x y z
N MET A 1 14.33 -9.97 -9.10
CA MET A 1 14.69 -8.64 -9.61
C MET A 1 14.99 -7.76 -8.41
N VAL A 2 16.28 -7.48 -8.14
CA VAL A 2 16.70 -6.67 -6.99
C VAL A 2 16.06 -5.28 -7.08
N LEU A 3 15.40 -4.83 -5.99
CA LEU A 3 14.84 -3.48 -5.90
C LEU A 3 15.93 -2.46 -6.20
N SER A 4 15.76 -1.67 -7.27
CA SER A 4 16.80 -0.71 -7.65
C SER A 4 16.99 0.35 -6.55
N GLU A 5 18.24 0.78 -6.38
CA GLU A 5 18.60 1.80 -5.39
C GLU A 5 17.78 3.09 -5.57
N LYS A 6 17.52 3.47 -6.82
CA LYS A 6 16.65 4.61 -7.16
C LYS A 6 15.24 4.47 -6.60
N VAL A 7 14.63 3.30 -6.70
CA VAL A 7 13.27 3.06 -6.18
C VAL A 7 13.28 3.07 -4.65
N LEU A 8 14.28 2.47 -4.02
CA LEU A 8 14.40 2.47 -2.57
C LEU A 8 14.59 3.90 -2.01
N THR A 9 15.41 4.71 -2.66
CA THR A 9 15.62 6.12 -2.29
C THR A 9 14.34 6.93 -2.42
N ALA A 10 13.60 6.79 -3.54
CA ALA A 10 12.32 7.47 -3.72
C ALA A 10 11.28 7.09 -2.66
N LEU A 11 11.21 5.80 -2.33
CA LEU A 11 10.32 5.29 -1.29
C LEU A 11 10.66 5.85 0.09
N LYS A 12 11.94 5.83 0.48
CA LYS A 12 12.39 6.40 1.76
C LYS A 12 12.02 7.88 1.86
N ALA A 13 12.32 8.65 0.81
CA ALA A 13 11.98 10.07 0.77
C ALA A 13 10.47 10.33 0.92
N ALA A 14 9.61 9.49 0.33
CA ALA A 14 8.17 9.60 0.49
C ALA A 14 7.72 9.39 1.94
N PHE A 15 8.26 8.40 2.63
CA PHE A 15 7.94 8.18 4.04
C PHE A 15 8.59 9.22 4.97
N ASP A 16 9.76 9.75 4.62
CA ASP A 16 10.38 10.85 5.38
C ASP A 16 9.53 12.13 5.28
N ASP A 17 8.99 12.43 4.10
CA ASP A 17 7.99 13.50 3.94
C ASP A 17 6.74 13.21 4.79
N ARG A 18 6.22 11.98 4.77
CA ARG A 18 5.09 11.56 5.63
C ARG A 18 5.39 11.80 7.11
N ASP A 19 6.58 11.47 7.59
CA ASP A 19 6.93 11.63 9.01
C ASP A 19 7.09 13.11 9.40
N ARG A 20 7.64 13.93 8.51
CA ARG A 20 7.65 15.39 8.68
C ARG A 20 6.23 15.94 8.76
N LEU A 21 5.35 15.51 7.86
CA LEU A 21 3.94 15.89 7.86
C LEU A 21 3.27 15.47 9.17
N ALA A 22 3.52 14.26 9.67
CA ALA A 22 3.01 13.79 10.95
C ALA A 22 3.48 14.67 12.12
N ALA A 23 4.71 15.18 12.06
CA ALA A 23 5.28 16.13 13.02
C ALA A 23 4.79 17.59 12.85
N GLY A 24 3.85 17.86 11.92
CA GLY A 24 3.24 19.18 11.72
C GLY A 24 3.91 20.05 10.67
N TRP A 25 4.87 19.53 9.91
CA TRP A 25 5.36 20.23 8.73
C TRP A 25 4.24 20.36 7.67
N VAL A 26 4.18 21.50 7.00
CA VAL A 26 3.27 21.76 5.87
C VAL A 26 4.11 21.86 4.60
N PRO A 27 3.78 21.13 3.53
CA PRO A 27 4.58 21.13 2.33
C PRO A 27 4.40 22.46 1.60
N PRO A 28 5.49 23.20 1.34
CA PRO A 28 5.41 24.46 0.64
C PRO A 28 4.95 24.20 -0.81
N ALA A 29 4.22 25.16 -1.38
CA ALA A 29 3.50 24.97 -2.65
C ALA A 29 4.43 24.57 -3.80
N GLU A 30 5.69 25.01 -3.78
CA GLU A 30 6.73 24.73 -4.77
C GLU A 30 6.97 23.22 -4.96
N LEU A 31 6.71 22.39 -3.93
CA LEU A 31 6.88 20.94 -4.04
C LEU A 31 5.84 20.26 -4.92
N TRP A 32 4.65 20.84 -5.03
CA TRP A 32 3.51 20.20 -5.70
C TRP A 32 2.85 21.07 -6.77
N VAL A 33 3.16 22.37 -6.86
CA VAL A 33 2.52 23.29 -7.82
C VAL A 33 2.71 22.86 -9.28
N HIS A 34 3.86 22.27 -9.60
CA HIS A 34 4.19 21.72 -10.92
C HIS A 34 3.94 20.22 -11.04
N ALA A 35 3.39 19.58 -10.00
CA ALA A 35 3.07 18.16 -10.04
C ALA A 35 1.88 17.89 -10.97
N PRO A 36 1.76 16.65 -11.50
CA PRO A 36 0.60 16.24 -12.29
C PRO A 36 -0.72 16.48 -11.55
N VAL A 37 -1.74 16.94 -12.29
CA VAL A 37 -3.07 17.24 -11.74
C VAL A 37 -4.01 16.06 -12.00
N LEU A 38 -4.69 15.60 -10.95
CA LEU A 38 -5.78 14.63 -11.04
C LEU A 38 -7.11 15.33 -10.79
N HIS A 39 -7.96 15.30 -11.81
CA HIS A 39 -9.34 15.78 -11.77
C HIS A 39 -10.31 14.63 -11.50
N ARG A 40 -11.45 14.94 -10.87
CA ARG A 40 -12.53 13.97 -10.56
C ARG A 40 -11.99 12.71 -9.90
N TRP A 41 -11.14 12.91 -8.90
CA TRP A 41 -10.36 11.83 -8.32
C TRP A 41 -11.12 11.12 -7.20
N PHE A 42 -10.73 9.88 -6.92
CA PHE A 42 -11.20 9.11 -5.77
C PHE A 42 -10.08 8.21 -5.26
N GLN A 43 -10.17 7.80 -3.99
CA GLN A 43 -9.24 6.85 -3.39
C GLN A 43 -9.74 5.41 -3.56
N GLY A 44 -8.82 4.48 -3.75
CA GLY A 44 -9.14 3.06 -3.76
C GLY A 44 -7.87 2.20 -3.67
N PRO A 45 -8.01 0.89 -3.40
CA PRO A 45 -6.89 -0.02 -3.42
C PRO A 45 -6.32 -0.15 -4.84
N ASP A 46 -5.01 -0.02 -4.97
CA ASP A 46 -4.30 -0.29 -6.21
C ASP A 46 -4.45 -1.76 -6.62
N PRO A 47 -4.88 -2.08 -7.84
CA PRO A 47 -5.14 -3.47 -8.24
C PRO A 47 -3.89 -4.36 -8.28
N VAL A 48 -2.68 -3.77 -8.26
CA VAL A 48 -1.42 -4.53 -8.30
C VAL A 48 -0.85 -4.71 -6.90
N SER A 49 -0.75 -3.64 -6.13
CA SER A 49 -0.13 -3.63 -4.80
C SER A 49 -1.14 -3.78 -3.67
N GLY A 50 -2.43 -3.57 -3.89
CA GLY A 50 -3.46 -3.56 -2.84
C GLY A 50 -3.38 -2.37 -1.89
N THR A 51 -2.38 -1.49 -2.03
CA THR A 51 -2.20 -0.29 -1.20
C THR A 51 -3.09 0.84 -1.72
N MET A 52 -3.55 1.72 -0.83
CA MET A 52 -4.38 2.87 -1.21
C MET A 52 -3.67 3.76 -2.24
N ALA A 53 -4.32 4.03 -3.37
CA ALA A 53 -3.87 4.91 -4.44
C ALA A 53 -4.99 5.90 -4.84
N ILE A 54 -4.66 6.87 -5.68
CA ILE A 54 -5.63 7.83 -6.23
C ILE A 54 -5.87 7.52 -7.70
N PHE A 55 -7.15 7.51 -8.07
CA PHE A 55 -7.61 7.31 -9.44
C PHE A 55 -8.32 8.58 -9.89
N GLY A 56 -8.03 9.05 -11.10
CA GLY A 56 -8.62 10.28 -11.62
C GLY A 56 -8.36 10.49 -13.09
N LEU A 57 -8.58 11.71 -13.57
CA LEU A 57 -8.31 12.13 -14.94
C LEU A 57 -7.11 13.09 -14.96
N SER A 58 -6.12 12.81 -15.82
CA SER A 58 -5.08 13.77 -16.23
C SER A 58 -5.18 13.93 -17.73
N ASP A 59 -5.34 15.17 -18.19
CA ASP A 59 -5.45 15.49 -19.63
C ASP A 59 -6.55 14.67 -20.34
N GLY A 60 -7.69 14.46 -19.66
CA GLY A 60 -8.83 13.68 -20.15
C GLY A 60 -8.63 12.16 -20.11
N VAL A 61 -7.46 11.67 -19.73
CA VAL A 61 -7.13 10.23 -19.66
C VAL A 61 -7.24 9.72 -18.23
N LYS A 62 -7.84 8.55 -18.04
CA LYS A 62 -7.85 7.88 -16.73
C LYS A 62 -6.42 7.53 -16.32
N ARG A 63 -6.03 8.04 -15.15
CA ARG A 63 -4.73 7.79 -14.53
C ARG A 63 -4.91 7.22 -13.14
N ARG A 64 -3.90 6.47 -12.74
CA ARG A 64 -3.73 5.89 -11.41
C ARG A 64 -2.40 6.40 -10.89
N SER A 65 -2.40 6.93 -9.67
CA SER A 65 -1.17 7.31 -8.99
C SER A 65 -0.47 6.07 -8.42
N ASP A 66 0.78 6.23 -8.01
CA ASP A 66 1.38 5.29 -7.05
C ASP A 66 0.66 5.38 -5.69
N PRO A 67 0.86 4.38 -4.81
CA PRO A 67 0.29 4.38 -3.48
C PRO A 67 0.54 5.69 -2.72
N VAL A 68 -0.48 6.15 -2.01
CA VAL A 68 -0.47 7.39 -1.23
C VAL A 68 0.11 7.12 0.16
N VAL A 69 1.03 7.99 0.59
CA VAL A 69 1.55 7.99 1.97
C VAL A 69 0.99 9.15 2.79
N ALA A 70 0.64 10.25 2.13
CA ALA A 70 0.00 11.39 2.77
C ALA A 70 -0.89 12.15 1.79
N MET A 71 -1.95 12.78 2.28
CA MET A 71 -2.84 13.62 1.48
C MET A 71 -3.48 14.68 2.37
N GLU A 72 -3.67 15.87 1.83
CA GLU A 72 -4.44 16.93 2.47
C GLU A 72 -5.33 17.60 1.43
N THR A 73 -6.62 17.68 1.72
CA THR A 73 -7.63 18.27 0.84
C THR A 73 -8.57 19.19 1.59
N GLY A 74 -8.87 20.33 0.98
CA GLY A 74 -9.91 21.27 1.41
C GLY A 74 -11.28 20.95 0.78
N PRO A 75 -12.25 21.87 0.92
CA PRO A 75 -13.57 21.72 0.33
C PRO A 75 -13.51 21.38 -1.17
N GLY A 76 -14.38 20.46 -1.60
CA GLY A 76 -14.46 20.01 -2.99
C GLY A 76 -13.34 19.06 -3.46
N GLY A 77 -12.41 18.63 -2.58
CA GLY A 77 -11.35 17.71 -2.98
C GLY A 77 -10.15 18.40 -3.60
N ILE A 78 -9.98 19.69 -3.33
CA ILE A 78 -8.86 20.47 -3.82
C ILE A 78 -7.70 20.36 -2.82
N GLY A 79 -6.51 19.99 -3.29
CA GLY A 79 -5.35 19.84 -2.42
C GLY A 79 -4.20 19.12 -3.10
N TRP A 80 -3.50 18.29 -2.31
CA TRP A 80 -2.32 17.57 -2.77
C TRP A 80 -2.26 16.17 -2.15
N ALA A 81 -1.54 15.28 -2.83
CA ALA A 81 -1.16 13.98 -2.32
C ALA A 81 0.34 13.73 -2.50
N ARG A 82 0.97 13.19 -1.46
CA ARG A 82 2.30 12.57 -1.54
C ARG A 82 2.12 11.08 -1.77
N THR A 83 2.64 10.59 -2.88
CA THR A 83 2.69 9.17 -3.24
C THR A 83 4.09 8.62 -3.07
N LEU A 84 4.28 7.31 -3.26
CA LEU A 84 5.60 6.68 -3.23
C LEU A 84 6.57 7.21 -4.30
N SER A 85 6.08 7.73 -5.43
CA SER A 85 6.92 8.25 -6.52
C SER A 85 6.97 9.77 -6.63
N GLY A 86 6.03 10.51 -6.04
CA GLY A 86 6.05 11.96 -6.17
C GLY A 86 4.86 12.66 -5.51
N TRP A 87 4.70 13.92 -5.86
CA TRP A 87 3.53 14.71 -5.49
C TRP A 87 2.48 14.65 -6.60
N HIS A 88 1.22 14.84 -6.24
CA HIS A 88 0.11 15.04 -7.16
C HIS A 88 -0.75 16.19 -6.67
N ARG A 89 -1.26 16.97 -7.61
CA ARG A 89 -2.29 17.99 -7.37
C ARG A 89 -3.66 17.37 -7.52
N LEU A 90 -4.55 17.73 -6.62
CA LEU A 90 -5.93 17.26 -6.57
C LEU A 90 -6.84 18.46 -6.83
N ALA A 91 -7.65 18.39 -7.90
CA ALA A 91 -8.43 19.54 -8.36
C ALA A 91 -9.94 19.42 -8.09
N MET A 92 -10.46 18.21 -7.92
CA MET A 92 -11.88 17.96 -7.57
C MET A 92 -12.07 16.49 -7.24
N ALA A 93 -12.65 16.18 -6.08
CA ALA A 93 -13.05 14.82 -5.76
C ALA A 93 -14.25 14.38 -6.62
N LYS A 94 -14.33 13.09 -6.92
CA LYS A 94 -15.48 12.49 -7.62
C LYS A 94 -16.72 12.46 -6.71
N ASP A 95 -16.51 12.37 -5.41
CA ASP A 95 -17.53 12.29 -4.37
C ASP A 95 -17.19 13.28 -3.25
N GLU A 96 -18.14 14.13 -2.89
CA GLU A 96 -17.97 15.14 -1.84
C GLU A 96 -17.77 14.52 -0.46
N ALA A 97 -18.24 13.28 -0.23
CA ALA A 97 -17.99 12.57 1.03
C ALA A 97 -16.49 12.31 1.28
N HIS A 98 -15.67 12.30 0.23
CA HIS A 98 -14.21 12.15 0.30
C HIS A 98 -13.46 13.47 0.10
N ALA A 99 -14.17 14.59 -0.03
CA ALA A 99 -13.59 15.84 -0.53
C ALA A 99 -12.62 16.50 0.46
N SER A 100 -12.88 16.48 1.76
CA SER A 100 -12.05 17.21 2.72
C SER A 100 -11.46 16.31 3.79
N GLY A 101 -10.17 16.47 4.05
CA GLY A 101 -9.54 15.82 5.18
C GLY A 101 -8.05 15.66 5.03
N ARG A 102 -7.48 15.05 6.06
CA ARG A 102 -6.06 14.68 6.13
C ARG A 102 -5.98 13.16 6.17
N HIS A 103 -5.12 12.61 5.34
CA HIS A 103 -4.78 11.19 5.35
C HIS A 103 -3.28 11.04 5.56
N LEU A 104 -2.90 10.19 6.50
CA LEU A 104 -1.53 9.76 6.75
C LEU A 104 -1.55 8.25 6.97
N VAL A 105 -0.76 7.51 6.21
CA VAL A 105 -0.58 6.08 6.49
C VAL A 105 0.14 5.89 7.83
N PRO A 106 -0.05 4.79 8.57
CA PRO A 106 0.69 4.50 9.80
C PRO A 106 2.23 4.44 9.59
N ALA A 107 3.01 4.57 10.66
CA ALA A 107 4.48 4.57 10.55
C ALA A 107 5.01 3.19 10.09
N GLU A 108 4.33 2.13 10.53
CA GLU A 108 4.58 0.73 10.24
C GLU A 108 4.40 0.41 8.75
N ALA A 109 3.61 1.22 8.03
CA ALA A 109 3.40 1.06 6.59
C ALA A 109 4.71 1.18 5.79
N ARG A 110 5.71 1.91 6.32
CA ARG A 110 7.05 2.02 5.73
C ARG A 110 7.71 0.66 5.58
N GLU A 111 7.76 -0.11 6.65
CA GLU A 111 8.42 -1.42 6.66
C GLU A 111 7.67 -2.42 5.78
N ILE A 112 6.33 -2.39 5.84
CA ILE A 112 5.46 -3.24 5.03
C ILE A 112 5.67 -2.96 3.54
N GLU A 113 5.69 -1.70 3.11
CA GLU A 113 5.84 -1.34 1.70
C GLU A 113 7.24 -1.66 1.17
N ILE A 114 8.29 -1.48 1.97
CA ILE A 114 9.65 -1.91 1.61
C ILE A 114 9.71 -3.43 1.42
N ALA A 115 9.14 -4.19 2.37
CA ALA A 115 9.09 -5.64 2.29
C ALA A 115 8.30 -6.12 1.07
N ALA A 116 7.15 -5.50 0.80
CA ALA A 116 6.32 -5.80 -0.37
C ALA A 116 7.10 -5.68 -1.68
N ARG A 117 7.80 -4.56 -1.86
CA ARG A 117 8.59 -4.33 -3.08
C ARG A 117 9.78 -5.27 -3.23
N ARG A 118 10.46 -5.59 -2.12
CA ARG A 118 11.58 -6.55 -2.13
C ARG A 118 11.12 -7.97 -2.44
N ALA A 119 9.94 -8.35 -1.98
CA ALA A 119 9.38 -9.68 -2.21
C ALA A 119 8.76 -9.85 -3.61
N GLY A 120 8.68 -8.80 -4.43
CA GLY A 120 7.93 -8.85 -5.68
C GLY A 120 6.43 -9.07 -5.46
N TYR A 121 5.89 -8.50 -4.38
CA TYR A 121 4.50 -8.66 -3.96
C TYR A 121 3.51 -8.24 -5.05
N LYS A 122 2.49 -9.06 -5.28
CA LYS A 122 1.31 -8.75 -6.10
C LYS A 122 0.05 -9.15 -5.33
N ALA A 123 -0.82 -8.20 -5.07
CA ALA A 123 -2.02 -8.43 -4.29
C ALA A 123 -2.88 -9.54 -4.91
N PRO A 124 -3.35 -10.50 -4.11
CA PRO A 124 -4.29 -11.51 -4.60
C PRO A 124 -5.63 -10.85 -4.93
N CYS A 125 -6.39 -11.47 -5.82
CA CYS A 125 -7.71 -10.99 -6.19
C CYS A 125 -8.69 -11.07 -5.01
N HIS A 126 -9.82 -10.35 -5.10
CA HIS A 126 -10.79 -10.27 -4.01
C HIS A 126 -11.40 -11.65 -3.62
N SER A 127 -11.43 -12.62 -4.53
CA SER A 127 -11.91 -13.98 -4.23
C SER A 127 -10.95 -14.79 -3.36
N LEU A 128 -9.72 -14.31 -3.15
CA LEU A 128 -8.69 -14.91 -2.31
C LEU A 128 -8.53 -14.14 -0.99
N GLN A 129 -9.60 -13.52 -0.49
CA GLN A 129 -9.60 -12.90 0.83
C GLN A 129 -10.04 -13.92 1.89
N PRO A 130 -9.10 -14.43 2.72
CA PRO A 130 -9.46 -15.28 3.83
C PRO A 130 -10.22 -14.45 4.89
N SER A 131 -11.21 -15.08 5.50
CA SER A 131 -12.00 -14.50 6.58
C SER A 131 -11.51 -14.98 7.95
N GLY A 132 -11.05 -16.23 8.02
CA GLY A 132 -10.64 -16.89 9.26
C GLY A 132 -9.13 -16.89 9.55
N PRO A 133 -8.74 -17.38 10.73
CA PRO A 133 -7.35 -17.59 11.12
C PRO A 133 -6.58 -18.50 10.14
N LEU A 134 -5.24 -18.39 10.12
CA LEU A 134 -4.34 -19.13 9.21
C LEU A 134 -4.62 -20.64 9.18
N VAL A 135 -4.81 -21.25 10.34
CA VAL A 135 -5.01 -22.70 10.51
C VAL A 135 -6.43 -23.14 10.14
N LEU A 136 -7.42 -22.27 10.31
CA LEU A 136 -8.84 -22.63 10.22
C LEU A 136 -9.48 -22.30 8.88
N ASP A 137 -8.84 -21.45 8.07
CA ASP A 137 -9.37 -21.00 6.79
C ASP A 137 -8.55 -21.54 5.62
N SER A 138 -9.13 -22.51 4.90
CA SER A 138 -8.56 -23.14 3.70
C SER A 138 -8.23 -22.15 2.56
N VAL A 139 -8.74 -20.92 2.59
CA VAL A 139 -8.37 -19.88 1.63
C VAL A 139 -6.90 -19.49 1.78
N TRP A 140 -6.30 -19.60 2.96
CA TRP A 140 -4.87 -19.31 3.17
C TRP A 140 -3.95 -20.20 2.34
N GLU A 141 -4.32 -21.46 2.12
CA GLU A 141 -3.58 -22.36 1.20
C GLU A 141 -3.59 -21.83 -0.24
N LYS A 142 -4.72 -21.28 -0.69
CA LYS A 142 -4.84 -20.69 -2.03
C LYS A 142 -4.03 -19.40 -2.14
N VAL A 143 -4.00 -18.60 -1.08
CA VAL A 143 -3.18 -17.39 -0.98
C VAL A 143 -1.69 -17.75 -1.04
N ALA A 144 -1.25 -18.77 -0.31
CA ALA A 144 0.14 -19.22 -0.36
C ALA A 144 0.56 -19.65 -1.77
N ARG A 145 -0.25 -20.49 -2.43
CA ARG A 145 0.00 -20.90 -3.82
C ARG A 145 0.07 -19.71 -4.80
N HIS A 146 -0.75 -18.69 -4.59
CA HIS A 146 -0.68 -17.44 -5.37
C HIS A 146 0.68 -16.76 -5.20
N PHE A 147 1.20 -16.64 -3.99
CA PHE A 147 2.49 -15.98 -3.77
C PHE A 147 3.69 -16.85 -4.18
N GLU A 148 3.63 -18.16 -3.98
CA GLU A 148 4.63 -19.12 -4.49
C GLU A 148 4.80 -19.03 -6.01
N THR A 149 3.76 -18.63 -6.75
CA THR A 149 3.80 -18.49 -8.21
C THR A 149 4.07 -17.08 -8.70
N THR A 150 3.74 -16.04 -7.93
CA THR A 150 3.75 -14.65 -8.41
C THR A 150 4.79 -13.75 -7.76
N SER A 151 5.40 -14.16 -6.66
CA SER A 151 6.36 -13.38 -5.87
C SER A 151 7.74 -14.02 -5.86
N GLU A 152 8.76 -13.19 -5.61
CA GLU A 152 10.16 -13.63 -5.53
C GLU A 152 10.51 -14.21 -4.17
N ASP A 153 9.85 -13.70 -3.12
CA ASP A 153 9.90 -14.21 -1.75
C ASP A 153 8.47 -14.41 -1.27
N ALA A 154 7.97 -15.63 -1.41
CA ALA A 154 6.59 -15.98 -1.12
C ALA A 154 6.25 -15.82 0.37
N GLU A 155 7.16 -16.21 1.27
CA GLU A 155 6.95 -16.11 2.72
C GLU A 155 6.81 -14.64 3.14
N THR A 156 7.72 -13.76 2.69
CA THR A 156 7.60 -12.32 2.96
C THR A 156 6.34 -11.74 2.31
N ALA A 157 5.96 -12.17 1.10
CA ALA A 157 4.75 -11.69 0.45
C ALA A 157 3.46 -12.08 1.20
N ILE A 158 3.39 -13.32 1.73
CA ILE A 158 2.28 -13.77 2.59
C ILE A 158 2.26 -12.96 3.89
N ALA A 159 3.41 -12.70 4.52
CA ALA A 159 3.49 -11.87 5.72
C ALA A 159 3.02 -10.42 5.46
N VAL A 160 3.37 -9.84 4.31
CA VAL A 160 2.87 -8.52 3.89
C VAL A 160 1.34 -8.53 3.71
N PHE A 161 0.81 -9.57 3.06
CA PHE A 161 -0.64 -9.71 2.88
C PHE A 161 -1.35 -9.85 4.21
N TYR A 162 -0.83 -10.69 5.11
CA TYR A 162 -1.36 -10.89 6.46
C TYR A 162 -1.36 -9.59 7.26
N ALA A 163 -0.24 -8.87 7.26
CA ALA A 163 -0.09 -7.59 7.94
C ALA A 163 -1.17 -6.58 7.52
N ARG A 164 -1.42 -6.47 6.21
CA ARG A 164 -2.43 -5.55 5.66
C ARG A 164 -3.86 -6.01 5.93
N LEU A 165 -4.14 -7.30 5.82
CA LEU A 165 -5.48 -7.85 6.03
C LEU A 165 -5.90 -7.79 7.50
N ARG A 166 -4.95 -7.98 8.43
CA ARG A 166 -5.20 -8.03 9.87
C ARG A 166 -4.85 -6.75 10.60
N ASP A 167 -4.37 -5.74 9.89
CA ASP A 167 -3.94 -4.45 10.44
C ASP A 167 -2.90 -4.61 11.56
N VAL A 168 -1.86 -5.43 11.30
CA VAL A 168 -0.77 -5.71 12.25
C VAL A 168 0.60 -5.35 11.66
N GLY A 169 1.60 -5.20 12.53
CA GLY A 169 2.98 -4.90 12.12
C GLY A 169 3.65 -6.09 11.41
N LEU A 170 4.66 -5.78 10.56
CA LEU A 170 5.36 -6.81 9.77
C LEU A 170 6.07 -7.86 10.64
N LYS A 171 6.61 -7.47 11.80
CA LYS A 171 7.28 -8.40 12.72
C LYS A 171 6.32 -9.47 13.23
N GLU A 172 5.13 -9.06 13.66
CA GLU A 172 4.08 -9.97 14.14
C GLU A 172 3.59 -10.87 13.00
N ALA A 173 3.32 -10.29 11.83
CA ALA A 173 2.90 -11.05 10.66
C ALA A 173 3.91 -12.14 10.27
N ARG A 174 5.22 -11.84 10.32
CA ARG A 174 6.28 -12.82 10.07
C ARG A 174 6.29 -13.96 11.08
N MET A 175 6.05 -13.69 12.36
CA MET A 175 5.97 -14.74 13.36
C MET A 175 4.78 -15.68 13.10
N MET A 176 3.60 -15.11 12.84
CA MET A 176 2.38 -15.89 12.59
C MET A 176 2.48 -16.71 11.30
N VAL A 177 2.93 -16.08 10.21
CA VAL A 177 3.06 -16.73 8.90
C VAL A 177 4.20 -17.73 8.91
N GLY A 178 5.37 -17.42 9.50
CA GLY A 178 6.50 -18.33 9.55
C GLY A 178 6.19 -19.62 10.30
N GLY A 179 5.50 -19.53 11.45
CA GLY A 179 5.04 -20.71 12.19
C GLY A 179 4.07 -21.58 11.39
N TRP A 180 3.12 -20.95 10.69
CA TRP A 180 2.17 -21.65 9.83
C TRP A 180 2.86 -22.28 8.60
N MET A 181 3.77 -21.58 7.94
CA MET A 181 4.53 -22.08 6.78
C MET A 181 5.40 -23.28 7.15
N ALA A 182 6.10 -23.23 8.29
CA ALA A 182 6.89 -24.37 8.77
C ALA A 182 6.03 -25.61 8.99
N ALA A 183 4.87 -25.46 9.62
CA ALA A 183 3.96 -26.58 9.83
C ALA A 183 3.40 -27.14 8.50
N ARG A 184 3.13 -26.30 7.50
CA ARG A 184 2.76 -26.76 6.14
C ARG A 184 3.86 -27.58 5.48
N GLU A 185 5.12 -27.16 5.61
CA GLU A 185 6.25 -27.82 4.97
C GLU A 185 6.53 -29.21 5.58
N PHE A 186 6.36 -29.34 6.89
CA PHE A 186 6.61 -30.59 7.62
C PHE A 186 5.36 -31.47 7.82
N ASP A 187 4.22 -31.11 7.22
CA ASP A 187 2.93 -31.79 7.38
C ASP A 187 2.56 -32.00 8.86
N LEU A 188 2.84 -30.99 9.69
CA LEU A 188 2.56 -31.02 11.12
C LEU A 188 1.15 -30.50 11.39
N GLU A 189 0.36 -31.24 12.17
CA GLU A 189 -0.90 -30.71 12.70
C GLU A 189 -0.61 -29.50 13.60
N ILE A 190 -1.13 -28.33 13.22
CA ILE A 190 -1.08 -27.14 14.07
C ILE A 190 -2.26 -27.23 15.04
N VAL A 191 -1.97 -27.62 16.29
CA VAL A 191 -2.93 -27.69 17.39
C VAL A 191 -3.23 -26.31 17.96
#